data_AF-A0A9X0CUF4-F1
#
_entry.id   AF-A0A9X0CUF4-F1
#
_cell.length_a   1.000
_cell.length_b   1.000
_cell.length_c   1.000
_cell.angle_alpha   90.00
_cell.angle_beta   90.00
_cell.angle_gamma   90.00
#
_symmetry.space_group_name_H-M   'P 1'
#
loop_
_entity.id
_entity.type
_entity.pdbx_description
1 polymer ?
#
loop_
_entity_poly.entity_id
_entity_poly.type
_entity_poly.pdbx_seq_one_letter_code
_entity_poly.pdbx_strand_id
1 'polypeptide(L)'
;MLSYVSCKTGDRPPDNAVQGGYDDGPSYHARGVVDGKMIPGKAGVRCDSDRRFVGACIPYGSRENRIHSFEVLTADDLSGLSYVRCKTGDLPPDNAVKGGYDDGPSYHARGVVAGKTIPGKVGSNMVEAYIPYGSREHRLHEFEVLVKADAILLD
;
A
#
# COMPACT_ATOMS: atom_id res chain seq x y z
N MET A 1 -1.91 6.01 16.36
CA MET A 1 -0.63 5.33 16.05
C MET A 1 -0.81 4.46 14.81
N LEU A 2 0.27 4.16 14.07
CA LEU A 2 0.24 3.17 12.98
C LEU A 2 0.75 1.82 13.47
N SER A 3 0.14 0.74 12.99
CA SER A 3 0.53 -0.63 13.34
C SER A 3 0.35 -1.57 12.16
N TYR A 4 0.95 -2.75 12.27
CA TYR A 4 0.80 -3.83 11.30
C TYR A 4 0.17 -5.03 11.98
N VAL A 5 -0.94 -5.50 11.43
CA VAL A 5 -1.64 -6.70 11.91
C VAL A 5 -1.33 -7.85 10.97
N SER A 6 -0.83 -8.94 11.53
CA SER A 6 -0.63 -10.18 10.77
C SER A 6 -1.97 -10.75 10.31
N CYS A 7 -2.09 -11.02 9.02
CA CYS A 7 -3.28 -11.58 8.40
C CYS A 7 -2.89 -12.69 7.42
N LYS A 8 -3.89 -13.49 7.06
CA LYS A 8 -3.80 -14.50 6.00
C LYS A 8 -5.01 -14.47 5.09
N THR A 9 -4.93 -15.20 3.98
CA THR A 9 -6.08 -15.40 3.09
C THR A 9 -7.25 -16.01 3.86
N GLY A 10 -8.44 -15.46 3.63
CA GLY A 10 -9.67 -15.85 4.33
C GLY A 10 -9.97 -15.06 5.60
N ASP A 11 -9.00 -14.33 6.16
CA ASP A 11 -9.25 -13.40 7.25
C ASP A 11 -10.11 -12.23 6.77
N ARG A 12 -10.82 -11.59 7.70
CA ARG A 12 -11.47 -10.30 7.45
C ARG A 12 -10.46 -9.17 7.69
N PRO A 13 -10.59 -8.03 6.97
CA PRO A 13 -9.84 -6.83 7.31
C PRO A 13 -10.05 -6.44 8.77
N PRO A 14 -8.98 -6.03 9.50
CA PRO A 14 -9.13 -5.34 10.76
C PRO A 14 -10.06 -4.12 10.61
N ASP A 15 -10.84 -3.80 11.65
CA ASP A 15 -11.82 -2.70 11.59
C ASP A 15 -11.17 -1.33 11.28
N ASN A 16 -9.90 -1.17 11.65
CA ASN A 16 -9.11 0.03 11.45
C ASN A 16 -8.03 -0.13 10.36
N ALA A 17 -8.24 -1.04 9.40
CA ALA A 17 -7.37 -1.22 8.25
C ALA A 17 -7.39 0.01 7.33
N VAL A 18 -6.21 0.42 6.87
CA VAL A 18 -6.06 1.58 5.98
C VAL A 18 -6.47 1.18 4.56
N GLN A 19 -7.71 1.46 4.18
CA GLN A 19 -8.17 1.30 2.80
C GLN A 19 -7.45 2.30 1.89
N GLY A 20 -6.77 1.80 0.86
CA GLY A 20 -6.00 2.62 -0.06
C GLY A 20 -6.60 2.74 -1.46
N GLY A 21 -7.57 1.90 -1.80
CA GLY A 21 -8.14 1.88 -3.14
C GLY A 21 -9.36 0.97 -3.30
N TYR A 22 -9.75 0.74 -4.56
CA TYR A 22 -10.87 -0.12 -4.94
C TYR A 22 -10.53 -0.88 -6.23
N ASP A 23 -10.42 -2.21 -6.13
CA ASP A 23 -10.06 -3.14 -7.21
C ASP A 23 -11.10 -4.27 -7.28
N ASP A 24 -12.26 -3.98 -7.86
CA ASP A 24 -13.48 -4.82 -7.83
C ASP A 24 -14.03 -5.09 -6.41
N GLY A 25 -13.46 -4.40 -5.43
CA GLY A 25 -13.76 -4.42 -4.01
C GLY A 25 -12.73 -3.59 -3.24
N PRO A 26 -12.93 -3.33 -1.94
CA PRO A 26 -11.98 -2.62 -1.11
C PRO A 26 -10.59 -3.25 -1.17
N SER A 27 -9.57 -2.41 -1.30
CA SER A 27 -8.16 -2.81 -1.23
C SER A 27 -7.43 -1.99 -0.18
N TYR A 28 -6.65 -2.68 0.64
CA TYR A 28 -6.01 -2.12 1.82
C TYR A 28 -4.50 -2.07 1.63
N HIS A 29 -3.86 -1.08 2.22
CA HIS A 29 -2.41 -1.04 2.32
C HIS A 29 -1.91 -2.23 3.11
N ALA A 30 -1.07 -3.03 2.47
CA ALA A 30 -0.49 -4.23 3.06
C ALA A 30 1.01 -4.24 2.80
N ARG A 31 1.72 -5.16 3.46
CA ARG A 31 3.09 -5.50 3.12
C ARG A 31 3.31 -7.00 3.25
N GLY A 32 4.34 -7.48 2.57
CA GLY A 32 4.69 -8.89 2.62
C GLY A 32 6.13 -9.15 2.21
N VAL A 33 6.61 -10.33 2.56
CA VAL A 33 7.97 -10.76 2.22
C VAL A 33 7.98 -11.41 0.85
N VAL A 34 8.73 -10.84 -0.10
CA VAL A 34 9.03 -11.43 -1.41
C VAL A 34 10.54 -11.34 -1.60
N ASP A 35 11.18 -12.44 -1.97
CA ASP A 35 12.64 -12.52 -2.15
C ASP A 35 13.43 -12.02 -0.92
N GLY A 36 12.95 -12.36 0.27
CA GLY A 36 13.55 -11.94 1.55
C GLY A 36 13.34 -10.47 1.92
N LYS A 37 12.67 -9.68 1.07
CA LYS A 37 12.45 -8.24 1.26
C LYS A 37 11.02 -7.96 1.70
N MET A 38 10.85 -7.07 2.67
CA MET A 38 9.52 -6.59 3.10
C MET A 38 9.06 -5.46 2.18
N ILE A 39 7.95 -5.66 1.47
CA ILE A 39 7.53 -4.80 0.36
C ILE A 39 6.06 -4.39 0.52
N PRO A 40 5.72 -3.09 0.41
CA PRO A 40 4.34 -2.61 0.39
C PRO A 40 3.56 -3.05 -0.85
N GLY A 41 2.27 -3.30 -0.69
CA GLY A 41 1.36 -3.74 -1.75
C GLY A 41 -0.11 -3.60 -1.33
N LYS A 42 -0.97 -4.41 -1.94
CA LYS A 42 -2.42 -4.41 -1.65
C LYS A 42 -2.86 -5.72 -1.02
N ALA A 43 -3.80 -5.67 -0.08
CA ALA A 43 -4.64 -6.80 0.29
C ALA A 43 -6.07 -6.51 -0.17
N GLY A 44 -6.58 -7.30 -1.11
CA GLY A 44 -7.92 -7.11 -1.67
C GLY A 44 -8.95 -8.05 -1.04
N VAL A 45 -10.21 -7.63 -1.01
CA VAL A 45 -11.35 -8.52 -0.76
C VAL A 45 -12.11 -8.77 -2.06
N ARG A 46 -12.71 -9.96 -2.19
CA ARG A 46 -13.38 -10.44 -3.41
C ARG A 46 -14.62 -9.61 -3.78
N CYS A 47 -15.35 -9.16 -2.77
CA CYS A 47 -16.55 -8.33 -2.88
C CYS A 47 -16.93 -7.79 -1.51
N ASP A 48 -17.77 -6.74 -1.49
CA ASP A 48 -18.24 -6.07 -0.28
C ASP A 48 -19.08 -6.96 0.65
N SER A 49 -19.67 -8.04 0.12
CA SER A 49 -20.53 -8.95 0.87
C SER A 49 -19.76 -10.06 1.59
N ASP A 50 -18.63 -10.52 1.06
CA ASP A 50 -17.83 -11.60 1.68
C ASP A 50 -16.70 -11.03 2.55
N ARG A 51 -16.21 -9.80 2.29
CA ARG A 51 -15.19 -9.06 3.08
C ARG A 51 -14.02 -9.91 3.60
N ARG A 52 -13.64 -10.95 2.87
CA ARG A 52 -12.50 -11.81 3.19
C ARG A 52 -11.37 -11.55 2.22
N PHE A 53 -10.15 -11.50 2.76
CA PHE A 53 -8.97 -11.31 1.94
C PHE A 53 -8.78 -12.48 0.99
N VAL A 54 -8.41 -12.16 -0.25
CA VAL A 54 -8.05 -13.14 -1.27
C VAL A 54 -6.54 -13.38 -1.37
N GLY A 55 -5.80 -12.89 -0.39
CA GLY A 55 -4.34 -12.78 -0.38
C GLY A 55 -3.88 -11.33 -0.58
N ALA A 56 -2.60 -11.10 -0.30
CA ALA A 56 -1.94 -9.85 -0.63
C ALA A 56 -1.18 -9.98 -1.95
N CYS A 57 -1.20 -8.92 -2.74
CA CYS A 57 -0.52 -8.79 -4.01
C CYS A 57 0.62 -7.79 -3.83
N ILE A 58 1.86 -8.27 -3.98
CA ILE A 58 3.08 -7.52 -3.71
C ILE A 58 3.85 -7.28 -5.02
N PRO A 59 4.10 -6.02 -5.41
CA PRO A 59 4.85 -5.67 -6.61
C PRO A 59 6.34 -5.94 -6.40
N TYR A 60 6.90 -6.90 -7.15
CA TYR A 60 8.35 -7.14 -7.17
C TYR A 60 8.77 -7.90 -8.43
N GLY A 61 9.93 -7.55 -9.00
CA GLY A 61 10.53 -8.28 -10.11
C GLY A 61 9.67 -8.28 -11.37
N SER A 62 9.00 -7.15 -11.67
CA SER A 62 8.05 -7.01 -12.79
C SER A 62 6.79 -7.89 -12.68
N ARG A 63 6.48 -8.42 -11.50
CA ARG A 63 5.34 -9.31 -11.25
C ARG A 63 4.48 -8.81 -10.09
N GLU A 64 3.20 -9.18 -10.14
CA GLU A 64 2.31 -9.17 -8.98
C GLU A 64 2.45 -10.50 -8.25
N ASN A 65 3.13 -10.50 -7.10
CA ASN A 65 3.35 -11.70 -6.30
C ASN A 65 2.19 -11.86 -5.32
N ARG A 66 1.33 -12.85 -5.54
CA ARG A 66 0.26 -13.18 -4.59
C ARG A 66 0.80 -14.05 -3.47
N ILE A 67 0.64 -13.58 -2.24
CA ILE A 67 1.05 -14.28 -1.01
C ILE A 67 -0.14 -14.46 -0.08
N HIS A 68 -0.07 -15.50 0.76
CA HIS A 68 -1.19 -15.92 1.60
C HIS A 68 -1.03 -15.61 3.09
N SER A 69 0.16 -15.16 3.51
CA SER A 69 0.45 -14.60 4.83
C SER A 69 1.10 -13.23 4.63
N PHE A 70 0.58 -12.21 5.29
CA PHE A 70 0.96 -10.81 5.05
C PHE A 70 0.62 -9.95 6.27
N GLU A 71 0.95 -8.67 6.21
CA GLU A 71 0.55 -7.70 7.24
C GLU A 71 -0.30 -6.59 6.62
N VAL A 72 -1.36 -6.20 7.31
CA VAL A 72 -2.23 -5.08 6.92
C VAL A 72 -1.87 -3.87 7.78
N LEU A 73 -1.71 -2.71 7.13
CA LEU A 73 -1.50 -1.45 7.83
C LEU A 73 -2.80 -1.02 8.52
N THR A 74 -2.73 -0.71 9.80
CA THR A 74 -3.84 -0.19 10.60
C THR A 74 -3.45 1.15 11.23
N ALA A 75 -4.46 1.97 11.52
CA ALA A 75 -4.27 3.24 12.23
C ALA A 75 -5.30 3.37 13.36
N ASP A 76 -4.89 3.89 14.52
CA ASP A 76 -5.86 4.21 15.57
C ASP A 76 -6.81 5.34 15.15
N ASP A 77 -6.30 6.28 14.36
CA ASP A 77 -7.06 7.38 13.77
C ASP A 77 -6.79 7.43 12.28
N LEU A 78 -7.78 7.01 11.49
CA LEU A 78 -7.73 7.04 10.03
C LEU A 78 -7.83 8.47 9.47
N SER A 79 -8.37 9.43 10.23
CA SER A 79 -8.48 10.83 9.80
C SER A 79 -7.12 11.54 9.81
N GLY A 80 -6.17 11.03 10.59
CA GLY A 80 -4.76 11.46 10.60
C GLY A 80 -3.92 10.92 9.44
N LEU A 81 -4.54 10.39 8.38
CA LEU A 81 -3.86 9.92 7.18
C LEU A 81 -4.37 10.65 5.93
N SER A 82 -3.45 11.00 5.04
CA SER A 82 -3.79 11.61 3.77
C SER A 82 -2.82 11.16 2.66
N TYR A 83 -3.02 11.68 1.45
CA TYR A 83 -2.21 11.35 0.30
C TYR A 83 -1.60 12.61 -0.31
N VAL A 84 -0.30 12.58 -0.56
CA VAL A 84 0.41 13.63 -1.30
C VAL A 84 0.63 13.14 -2.71
N ARG A 85 0.21 13.95 -3.70
CA ARG A 85 0.53 13.68 -5.11
C ARG A 85 2.01 13.92 -5.35
N CYS A 86 2.65 12.95 -5.99
CA CYS A 86 4.06 12.99 -6.34
C CYS A 86 4.25 12.54 -7.79
N LYS A 87 5.41 12.87 -8.34
CA LYS A 87 5.87 12.41 -9.64
C LYS A 87 7.35 12.06 -9.62
N THR A 88 7.83 11.49 -10.73
CA THR A 88 9.25 11.17 -10.92
C THR A 88 10.16 12.33 -10.56
N GLY A 89 11.10 12.07 -9.65
CA GLY A 89 12.14 13.01 -9.24
C GLY A 89 11.76 13.94 -8.10
N ASP A 90 10.53 13.89 -7.59
CA ASP A 90 10.17 14.56 -6.34
C ASP A 90 10.96 13.99 -5.15
N LEU A 91 11.07 14.74 -4.07
CA LEU A 91 11.59 14.20 -2.81
C LEU A 91 10.47 13.45 -2.06
N PRO A 92 10.79 12.38 -1.31
CA PRO A 92 9.82 11.75 -0.43
C PRO A 92 9.26 12.77 0.57
N PRO A 93 7.94 12.81 0.82
CA PRO A 93 7.39 13.62 1.90
C PRO A 93 8.00 13.23 3.25
N ASP A 94 8.30 14.22 4.11
CA ASP A 94 8.94 13.98 5.42
C ASP A 94 8.13 13.05 6.33
N ASN A 95 6.81 13.10 6.19
CA ASN A 95 5.83 12.33 6.95
C ASN A 95 5.32 11.08 6.19
N ALA A 96 6.01 10.66 5.14
CA ALA A 96 5.67 9.47 4.36
C ALA A 96 5.66 8.19 5.21
N VAL A 97 4.64 7.36 5.01
CA VAL A 97 4.49 6.10 5.74
C VAL A 97 5.41 5.05 5.13
N LYS A 98 6.57 4.85 5.77
CA LYS A 98 7.49 3.76 5.44
C LYS A 98 6.81 2.40 5.67
N GLY A 99 6.85 1.56 4.65
CA GLY A 99 6.21 0.23 4.67
C GLY A 99 7.16 -0.94 4.49
N GLY A 100 8.37 -0.70 3.98
CA GLY A 100 9.31 -1.77 3.69
C GLY A 100 10.74 -1.33 3.47
N TYR A 101 11.54 -2.28 2.97
CA TYR A 101 12.93 -2.08 2.59
C TYR A 101 13.29 -3.01 1.43
N ASP A 102 13.73 -2.43 0.32
CA ASP A 102 14.13 -3.09 -0.93
C ASP A 102 15.30 -2.29 -1.51
N ASP A 103 16.53 -2.63 -1.10
CA ASP A 103 17.76 -1.89 -1.41
C ASP A 103 17.76 -0.41 -0.95
N GLY A 104 16.77 -0.05 -0.15
CA GLY A 104 16.50 1.27 0.42
C GLY A 104 15.09 1.31 1.03
N PRO A 105 14.70 2.38 1.77
CA PRO A 105 13.34 2.54 2.26
C PRO A 105 12.30 2.51 1.12
N SER A 106 11.19 1.82 1.35
CA SER A 106 10.01 1.91 0.49
C SER A 106 8.79 2.38 1.28
N TYR A 107 7.95 3.16 0.62
CA TYR A 107 6.78 3.82 1.20
C TYR A 107 5.51 3.24 0.61
N HIS A 108 4.43 3.28 1.41
CA HIS A 108 3.09 2.99 0.92
C HIS A 108 2.68 4.05 -0.09
N ALA A 109 2.38 3.60 -1.31
CA ALA A 109 1.91 4.45 -2.39
C ALA A 109 0.61 3.90 -2.95
N ARG A 110 -0.06 4.68 -3.80
CA ARG A 110 -1.14 4.20 -4.65
C ARG A 110 -1.08 4.90 -6.00
N GLY A 111 -1.69 4.29 -6.99
CA GLY A 111 -1.84 4.89 -8.31
C GLY A 111 -3.01 4.30 -9.08
N VAL A 112 -3.30 4.92 -10.22
CA VAL A 112 -4.43 4.53 -11.06
C VAL A 112 -3.97 3.59 -12.16
N VAL A 113 -4.48 2.36 -12.19
CA VAL A 113 -4.25 1.40 -13.27
C VAL A 113 -5.60 0.88 -13.74
N ALA A 114 -5.85 0.96 -15.05
CA ALA A 114 -7.14 0.58 -15.66
C ALA A 114 -8.36 1.25 -14.99
N GLY A 115 -8.23 2.53 -14.62
CA GLY A 115 -9.30 3.31 -13.97
C GLY A 115 -9.52 2.99 -12.49
N LYS A 116 -8.72 2.10 -11.89
CA LYS A 116 -8.81 1.69 -10.49
C LYS A 116 -7.67 2.27 -9.69
N THR A 117 -7.96 2.80 -8.49
CA THR A 117 -6.93 3.22 -7.54
C THR A 117 -6.44 2.01 -6.75
N ILE A 118 -5.13 1.75 -6.77
CA ILE A 118 -4.55 0.52 -6.27
C ILE A 118 -3.33 0.81 -5.38
N PRO A 119 -3.27 0.27 -4.14
CA PRO A 119 -2.10 0.34 -3.28
C PRO A 119 -0.88 -0.41 -3.84
N GLY A 120 0.30 0.15 -3.63
CA GLY A 120 1.59 -0.38 -4.06
C GLY A 120 2.74 0.24 -3.27
N LYS A 121 3.91 0.34 -3.90
CA LYS A 121 5.10 0.95 -3.29
C LYS A 121 5.69 2.08 -4.12
N VAL A 122 6.48 2.92 -3.48
CA VAL A 122 7.51 3.74 -4.13
C VAL A 122 8.81 3.65 -3.33
N GLY A 123 9.95 3.59 -4.00
CA GLY A 123 11.26 3.63 -3.35
C GLY A 123 11.65 5.05 -2.93
N SER A 124 12.61 5.20 -2.03
CA SER A 124 13.09 6.53 -1.59
C SER A 124 13.75 7.39 -2.67
N ASN A 125 14.06 6.80 -3.83
CA ASN A 125 14.52 7.54 -5.00
C ASN A 125 13.38 8.25 -5.77
N MET A 126 12.11 7.94 -5.45
CA MET A 126 10.91 8.54 -6.05
C MET A 126 10.88 8.52 -7.58
N VAL A 127 11.57 7.55 -8.20
CA VAL A 127 11.68 7.48 -9.67
C VAL A 127 10.36 6.99 -10.28
N GLU A 128 9.80 5.92 -9.72
CA GLU A 128 8.54 5.33 -10.18
C GLU A 128 7.85 4.61 -9.02
N ALA A 129 6.51 4.67 -8.98
CA ALA A 129 5.71 3.82 -8.13
C ALA A 129 5.42 2.49 -8.83
N TYR A 130 5.39 1.41 -8.05
CA TYR A 130 5.16 0.06 -8.52
C TYR A 130 3.82 -0.44 -7.98
N ILE A 131 2.87 -0.67 -8.90
CA ILE A 131 1.47 -0.99 -8.57
C ILE A 131 1.13 -2.41 -9.05
N PRO A 132 0.76 -3.34 -8.15
CA PRO A 132 0.38 -4.70 -8.51
C PRO A 132 -1.04 -4.74 -9.10
N TYR A 133 -1.18 -5.09 -10.39
CA TYR A 133 -2.49 -5.28 -11.01
C TYR A 133 -2.44 -6.21 -12.23
N GLY A 134 -3.44 -7.09 -12.35
CA GLY A 134 -3.60 -7.95 -13.52
C GLY A 134 -2.39 -8.87 -13.73
N SER A 135 -1.85 -9.45 -12.65
CA SER A 135 -0.67 -10.32 -12.66
C SER A 135 0.65 -9.62 -13.04
N ARG A 136 0.68 -8.28 -13.12
CA ARG A 136 1.86 -7.49 -13.46
C ARG A 136 2.14 -6.42 -12.42
N GLU A 137 3.39 -5.99 -12.37
CA GLU A 137 3.82 -4.77 -11.70
C GLU A 137 3.80 -3.62 -12.71
N HIS A 138 2.96 -2.61 -12.47
CA HIS A 138 2.85 -1.42 -13.31
C HIS A 138 3.72 -0.31 -12.74
N ARG A 139 4.47 0.36 -13.61
CA ARG A 139 5.35 1.48 -13.25
C ARG A 139 4.63 2.79 -13.57
N LEU A 140 4.46 3.63 -12.56
CA LEU A 140 3.79 4.91 -12.70
C LEU A 140 4.74 6.05 -12.37
N HIS A 141 4.72 7.08 -13.22
CA HIS A 141 5.50 8.32 -13.06
C HIS A 141 4.74 9.41 -12.32
N GLU A 142 3.43 9.22 -12.12
CA GLU A 142 2.56 10.06 -11.30
C GLU A 142 1.79 9.14 -10.35
N PHE A 143 1.82 9.44 -9.06
CA PHE A 143 1.31 8.58 -8.01
C PHE A 143 1.00 9.38 -6.75
N GLU A 144 0.47 8.71 -5.74
CA GLU A 144 0.18 9.31 -4.44
C GLU A 144 0.91 8.53 -3.34
N VAL A 145 1.59 9.25 -2.44
CA VAL A 145 2.25 8.67 -1.27
C VAL A 145 1.36 8.84 -0.05
N LEU A 146 1.18 7.76 0.71
CA LEU A 146 0.47 7.81 1.98
C LEU A 146 1.33 8.54 3.02
N VAL A 147 0.77 9.56 3.64
CA VAL A 147 1.43 10.36 4.68
C VAL A 147 0.61 10.38 5.97
N LYS A 148 1.29 10.59 7.09
CA LYS A 148 0.64 10.99 8.34
C LYS A 148 0.32 12.48 8.25
N ALA A 149 -0.88 12.89 8.63
CA ALA A 149 -1.18 14.30 8.83
C ALA A 149 -0.23 14.85 9.90
N ASP A 150 0.31 16.05 9.66
CA ASP A 150 1.07 16.74 10.69
C ASP A 150 0.11 17.01 11.84
N ALA A 151 0.52 16.64 13.06
CA ALA A 151 -0.20 17.08 14.24
C ALA A 151 -0.18 18.61 14.17
N ILE A 152 -1.35 19.24 13.98
CA ILE A 152 -1.48 20.67 14.22
C ILE A 152 -1.15 20.83 15.70
N LEU A 153 0.08 21.26 15.98
CA LEU A 153 0.41 21.81 17.28
C LEU A 153 -0.43 23.07 17.38
N LEU A 154 -1.60 22.95 18.00
CA LEU A 154 -2.28 24.12 18.53
C LEU A 154 -1.37 24.62 19.65
N ASP A 155 -0.79 25.79 19.39
CA ASP A 155 -0.05 26.61 20.34
C ASP A 155 -0.94 27.12 21.49
#